data_AF-A0A7X3VDP9-F1
#
_entry.id   AF-A0A7X3VDP9-F1
#
_cell.length_a   1.000
_cell.length_b   1.000
_cell.length_c   1.000
_cell.angle_alpha   90.00
_cell.angle_beta   90.00
_cell.angle_gamma   90.00
#
_symmetry.space_group_name_H-M   'P 1'
#
loop_
_entity.id
_entity.type
_entity.pdbx_description
1 polymer ?
#
loop_
_entity_poly.entity_id
_entity_poly.type
_entity_poly.pdbx_seq_one_letter_code
_entity_poly.pdbx_strand_id
1 'polypeptide(L)'
;MLNSVHLYMRYIEISVRGQMQYRASFVMLSIGHLLATGVEFVAILVLFARFDNLQGWTLHEVAFLYGMVNIAFSIADAAARGFDLFGNMVKSGDFDRLLTRPRSTALQLAGQELTLRRVGRFAQGFGVMAWSSVAMDVSWSATDVVLLMMTVAGGVCMFMGLVVVQATLAFWTTETLEIMNTVTYGGVETTQYPIAIYRPWFQRLFTFGVP
;
A
#
# COMPACT_ATOMS: atom_id res chain seq x y z
N MET A 1 -20.71 9.33 -16.08
CA MET A 1 -19.98 8.35 -15.23
C MET A 1 -19.32 7.23 -16.07
N LEU A 2 -20.04 6.55 -16.96
CA LEU A 2 -19.49 5.49 -17.84
C LEU A 2 -18.24 5.91 -18.66
N ASN A 3 -18.21 7.13 -19.18
CA ASN A 3 -17.05 7.65 -19.93
C ASN A 3 -15.80 7.85 -19.03
N SER A 4 -15.98 8.18 -17.75
CA SER A 4 -14.86 8.41 -16.82
C SER A 4 -14.15 7.12 -16.44
N VAL A 5 -14.91 6.05 -16.17
CA VAL A 5 -14.35 4.72 -15.86
C VAL A 5 -13.62 4.15 -17.06
N HIS A 6 -14.22 4.25 -18.25
CA HIS A 6 -13.57 3.84 -19.49
C HIS A 6 -12.27 4.61 -19.76
N LEU A 7 -12.27 5.92 -19.52
CA LEU A 7 -11.08 6.76 -19.64
C LEU A 7 -9.99 6.36 -18.65
N TYR A 8 -10.36 6.10 -17.39
CA TYR A 8 -9.43 5.64 -16.36
C TYR A 8 -8.80 4.29 -16.73
N MET A 9 -9.59 3.33 -17.20
CA MET A 9 -9.07 2.04 -17.65
C MET A 9 -8.10 2.19 -18.83
N ARG A 10 -8.38 3.11 -19.77
CA ARG A 10 -7.42 3.43 -20.85
C ARG A 10 -6.13 4.03 -20.33
N TYR A 11 -6.19 4.90 -19.32
CA TYR A 11 -4.99 5.45 -18.71
C TYR A 11 -4.15 4.38 -18.03
N ILE A 12 -4.78 3.47 -17.29
CA ILE A 12 -4.10 2.30 -16.71
C ILE A 12 -3.42 1.47 -17.80
N GLU A 13 -4.14 1.13 -18.86
CA GLU A 13 -3.59 0.32 -19.96
C GLU A 13 -2.35 0.95 -20.58
N ILE A 14 -2.39 2.27 -20.84
CA ILE A 14 -1.25 3.02 -21.39
C ILE A 14 -0.09 3.04 -20.38
N SER A 15 -0.36 3.28 -19.10
CA SER A 15 0.67 3.31 -18.05
C SER A 15 1.38 1.97 -17.89
N VAL A 16 0.62 0.87 -17.91
CA VAL A 16 1.15 -0.50 -17.86
C VAL A 16 1.99 -0.80 -19.11
N ARG A 17 1.50 -0.46 -20.31
CA ARG A 17 2.25 -0.65 -21.56
C ARG A 17 3.57 0.13 -21.57
N GLY A 18 3.56 1.37 -21.08
CA GLY A 18 4.75 2.20 -20.95
C GLY A 18 5.82 1.57 -20.05
N GLN A 19 5.41 1.02 -18.90
CA GLN A 19 6.33 0.32 -17.99
C GLN A 19 6.85 -0.99 -18.60
N MET A 20 6.00 -1.74 -19.29
CA MET A 20 6.35 -3.00 -19.95
C MET A 20 7.25 -2.83 -21.18
N GLN A 21 7.49 -1.59 -21.65
CA GLN A 21 8.51 -1.29 -22.64
C GLN A 21 9.93 -1.53 -22.07
N TYR A 22 10.14 -1.26 -20.78
CA TYR A 22 11.40 -1.45 -20.07
C TYR A 22 11.36 -2.68 -19.18
N ARG A 23 11.18 -3.86 -19.79
CA ARG A 23 10.99 -5.14 -19.09
C ARG A 23 12.10 -5.46 -18.08
N ALA A 24 13.35 -5.18 -18.44
CA ALA A 24 14.49 -5.41 -17.54
C ALA A 24 14.38 -4.57 -16.25
N SER A 25 14.03 -3.28 -16.37
CA SER A 25 13.79 -2.40 -15.23
C SER A 25 12.60 -2.87 -14.40
N PHE A 26 11.51 -3.30 -15.04
CA PHE A 26 10.35 -3.86 -14.34
C PHE A 26 10.71 -5.09 -13.50
N VAL A 27 11.43 -6.06 -14.09
CA VAL A 27 11.86 -7.27 -13.40
C VAL A 27 12.84 -6.94 -12.27
N MET A 28 13.82 -6.07 -12.53
CA MET A 28 14.79 -5.66 -11.51
C MET A 28 14.13 -4.99 -10.32
N LEU A 29 13.19 -4.06 -10.55
CA LEU A 29 12.43 -3.41 -9.48
C LEU A 29 11.54 -4.41 -8.72
N SER A 30 10.88 -5.32 -9.45
CA SER A 30 10.04 -6.35 -8.83
C SER A 30 10.87 -7.26 -7.92
N ILE A 31 12.01 -7.75 -8.39
CA ILE A 31 12.92 -8.58 -7.58
C ILE A 31 13.45 -7.77 -6.40
N GLY A 32 13.85 -6.51 -6.62
CA GLY A 32 14.35 -5.63 -5.55
C GLY A 32 13.33 -5.46 -4.43
N HIS A 33 12.06 -5.20 -4.77
CA HIS A 33 11.00 -5.10 -3.77
C HIS A 33 10.70 -6.42 -3.07
N LEU A 34 10.71 -7.55 -3.81
CA LEU A 34 10.52 -8.87 -3.22
C LEU A 34 11.63 -9.23 -2.23
N LEU A 35 12.88 -8.90 -2.55
CA LEU A 35 14.02 -9.13 -1.66
C LEU A 35 13.97 -8.20 -0.45
N ALA A 36 13.65 -6.92 -0.64
CA ALA A 36 13.53 -5.96 0.46
C ALA A 36 12.48 -6.43 1.49
N THR A 37 11.27 -6.79 1.04
CA THR A 37 10.22 -7.27 1.94
C THR A 37 10.50 -8.69 2.43
N GLY A 38 11.23 -9.49 1.65
CA GLY A 38 11.79 -10.77 2.11
C GLY A 38 12.72 -10.59 3.32
N VAL A 39 13.59 -9.58 3.32
CA VAL A 39 14.47 -9.26 4.46
C VAL A 39 13.65 -8.77 5.66
N GLU A 40 12.64 -7.92 5.44
CA GLU A 40 11.70 -7.52 6.50
C GLU A 40 11.03 -8.75 7.14
N PHE A 41 10.57 -9.70 6.34
CA PHE A 41 9.96 -10.92 6.85
C PHE A 41 10.95 -11.84 7.57
N VAL A 42 12.20 -11.95 7.08
CA VAL A 42 13.26 -12.67 7.79
C VAL A 42 13.52 -12.05 9.17
N ALA A 43 13.42 -10.73 9.32
CA ALA A 43 13.52 -10.10 10.63
C ALA A 43 12.41 -10.57 11.59
N ILE A 44 11.17 -10.74 11.10
CA ILE A 44 10.06 -11.33 11.86
C ILE A 44 10.38 -12.78 12.26
N LEU A 45 10.89 -13.60 11.33
CA LEU A 45 11.29 -14.98 11.63
C LEU A 45 12.37 -15.05 12.72
N VAL A 46 13.39 -14.18 12.63
CA VAL A 46 14.47 -14.11 13.62
C VAL A 46 13.95 -13.66 14.99
N LEU A 47 13.01 -12.72 15.01
CA LEU A 47 12.34 -12.29 16.24
C LEU A 47 11.64 -13.47 16.93
N PHE A 48 10.84 -14.23 16.17
CA PHE A 48 10.13 -15.40 16.70
C PHE A 48 11.03 -16.61 17.00
N ALA A 49 12.20 -16.70 16.36
CA ALA A 49 13.22 -17.67 16.75
C ALA A 49 13.79 -17.39 18.15
N ARG A 50 13.72 -16.14 18.63
CA ARG A 50 14.14 -15.74 19.97
C ARG A 50 12.98 -15.70 20.97
N PHE A 51 11.79 -15.33 20.53
CA PHE A 51 10.59 -15.20 21.35
C PHE A 51 9.50 -16.14 20.86
N ASP A 52 9.08 -17.10 21.69
CA ASP A 52 8.08 -18.11 21.30
C ASP A 52 6.73 -17.50 20.90
N ASN A 53 6.34 -16.39 21.53
CA ASN A 53 5.16 -15.62 21.17
C ASN A 53 5.34 -14.13 21.50
N LEU A 54 4.52 -13.29 20.85
CA LEU A 54 4.41 -11.87 21.12
C LEU A 54 3.04 -11.56 21.72
N GLN A 55 2.94 -11.42 23.03
CA GLN A 55 1.67 -11.12 23.72
C GLN A 55 0.55 -12.13 23.34
N GLY A 56 0.90 -13.42 23.24
CA GLY A 56 -0.02 -14.48 22.84
C GLY A 56 -0.18 -14.71 21.33
N TRP A 57 0.44 -13.86 20.49
CA TRP A 57 0.46 -14.07 19.04
C TRP A 57 1.60 -14.98 18.62
N THR A 58 1.29 -15.95 17.78
CA THR A 58 2.23 -16.87 17.15
C THR A 58 2.85 -16.27 15.89
N LEU A 59 3.95 -16.86 15.43
CA LEU A 59 4.61 -16.45 14.18
C LEU A 59 3.66 -16.41 13.00
N HIS A 60 2.82 -17.44 12.84
CA HIS A 60 1.96 -17.57 11.67
C HIS A 60 0.83 -16.53 11.69
N GLU A 61 0.28 -16.17 12.86
CA GLU A 61 -0.72 -15.12 12.96
C GLU A 61 -0.13 -13.75 12.61
N VAL A 62 1.09 -13.44 13.08
CA VAL A 62 1.80 -12.21 12.70
C VAL A 62 2.18 -12.21 11.22
N ALA A 63 2.64 -13.34 10.68
CA ALA A 63 2.93 -13.50 9.25
C ALA A 63 1.68 -13.27 8.38
N PHE A 64 0.51 -13.70 8.85
CA PHE A 64 -0.76 -13.45 8.18
C PHE A 64 -1.10 -11.95 8.14
N LEU A 65 -0.97 -11.23 9.28
CA LEU A 65 -1.11 -9.77 9.34
C LEU A 65 -0.12 -9.06 8.42
N TYR A 66 1.15 -9.44 8.49
CA TYR A 66 2.22 -8.93 7.64
C TYR A 66 1.86 -9.03 6.16
N GLY A 67 1.42 -10.22 5.72
CA GLY A 67 1.05 -10.45 4.33
C GLY A 67 -0.14 -9.61 3.90
N MET A 68 -1.21 -9.55 4.71
CA MET A 68 -2.39 -8.73 4.43
C MET A 68 -2.05 -7.24 4.26
N VAL A 69 -1.25 -6.68 5.17
CA VAL A 69 -0.85 -5.27 5.11
C VAL A 69 0.00 -4.98 3.86
N ASN A 70 0.95 -5.86 3.55
CA ASN A 70 1.80 -5.69 2.37
C ASN A 70 1.01 -5.78 1.06
N ILE A 71 -0.02 -6.64 1.00
CA ILE A 71 -0.95 -6.71 -0.13
C ILE A 71 -1.74 -5.41 -0.24
N ALA A 72 -2.41 -4.97 0.84
CA ALA A 72 -3.22 -3.77 0.85
C ALA A 72 -2.40 -2.52 0.47
N PHE A 73 -1.21 -2.37 1.05
CA PHE A 73 -0.32 -1.26 0.76
C PHE A 73 0.22 -1.31 -0.67
N SER A 74 0.56 -2.48 -1.21
CA SER A 74 1.04 -2.58 -2.60
C SER A 74 -0.02 -2.21 -3.62
N ILE A 75 -1.29 -2.56 -3.36
CA ILE A 75 -2.41 -2.15 -4.22
C ILE A 75 -2.64 -0.65 -4.10
N ALA A 76 -2.65 -0.10 -2.88
CA ALA A 76 -2.84 1.32 -2.63
C ALA A 76 -1.74 2.17 -3.30
N ASP A 77 -0.46 1.81 -3.11
CA ASP A 77 0.67 2.50 -3.72
C ASP A 77 0.63 2.44 -5.25
N ALA A 78 0.26 1.28 -5.82
CA ALA A 78 0.10 1.12 -7.25
C ALA A 78 -0.93 2.11 -7.83
N ALA A 79 -2.08 2.25 -7.16
CA ALA A 79 -3.20 3.08 -7.61
C ALA A 79 -3.05 4.57 -7.23
N ALA A 80 -2.36 4.89 -6.14
CA ALA A 80 -2.26 6.26 -5.62
C ALA A 80 -1.02 7.01 -6.14
N ARG A 81 -0.17 6.40 -6.96
CA ARG A 81 1.10 6.97 -7.38
C ARG A 81 1.01 8.37 -8.00
N GLY A 82 -0.05 8.65 -8.77
CA GLY A 82 -0.26 9.98 -9.33
C GLY A 82 -0.46 11.07 -8.27
N PHE A 83 -0.98 10.71 -7.09
CA PHE A 83 -1.10 11.62 -5.94
C PHE A 83 0.24 11.83 -5.23
N ASP A 84 1.12 10.83 -5.15
CA ASP A 84 2.49 11.04 -4.63
C ASP A 84 3.27 12.08 -5.43
N LEU A 85 3.10 12.06 -6.76
CA LEU A 85 3.78 12.99 -7.67
C LEU A 85 3.21 14.41 -7.59
N PHE A 86 2.09 14.59 -6.89
CA PHE A 86 1.33 15.83 -6.86
C PHE A 86 2.13 17.02 -6.38
N GLY A 87 2.89 16.87 -5.30
CA GLY A 87 3.71 17.96 -4.77
C GLY A 87 4.74 18.49 -5.79
N ASN A 88 5.29 17.61 -6.63
CA ASN A 88 6.20 18.01 -7.70
C ASN A 88 5.47 18.71 -8.85
N MET A 89 4.24 18.30 -9.15
CA MET A 89 3.41 18.97 -10.16
C MET A 89 2.99 20.38 -9.75
N VAL A 90 2.71 20.58 -8.46
CA VAL A 90 2.43 21.93 -7.92
C VAL A 90 3.67 22.80 -8.03
N LYS A 91 4.85 22.30 -7.63
CA LYS A 91 6.13 23.05 -7.73
C LYS A 91 6.51 23.44 -9.16
N SER A 92 6.27 22.55 -10.11
CA SER A 92 6.64 22.74 -11.52
C SER A 92 5.61 23.57 -12.31
N GLY A 93 4.43 23.82 -11.76
CA GLY A 93 3.33 24.48 -12.47
C GLY A 93 2.55 23.56 -13.43
N ASP A 94 2.93 22.28 -13.54
CA ASP A 94 2.23 21.30 -14.38
C ASP A 94 0.78 21.05 -13.93
N PHE A 95 0.47 21.36 -12.66
CA PHE A 95 -0.89 21.26 -12.14
C PHE A 95 -1.89 22.15 -12.88
N ASP A 96 -1.49 23.35 -13.32
CA ASP A 96 -2.37 24.28 -14.05
C ASP A 96 -2.84 23.66 -15.37
N ARG A 97 -1.99 22.85 -15.99
CA ARG A 97 -2.34 22.10 -17.21
C ARG A 97 -3.43 21.06 -16.95
N LEU A 98 -3.48 20.45 -15.76
CA LEU A 98 -4.55 19.52 -15.39
C LEU A 98 -5.89 20.24 -15.23
N LEU A 99 -5.87 21.47 -14.68
CA LEU A 99 -7.07 22.29 -14.46
C LEU A 99 -7.73 22.78 -15.76
N THR A 100 -6.94 22.99 -16.81
CA THR A 100 -7.47 23.39 -18.13
C THR A 100 -8.20 22.28 -18.88
N ARG A 101 -8.08 21.01 -18.46
CA ARG A 101 -8.73 19.88 -19.10
C ARG A 101 -10.14 19.68 -18.54
N PRO A 102 -11.17 19.40 -19.37
CA PRO A 102 -12.57 19.34 -18.94
C PRO A 102 -12.93 18.00 -18.27
N ARG A 103 -12.13 17.55 -17.30
CA ARG A 103 -12.32 16.29 -16.54
C ARG A 103 -11.95 16.52 -15.08
N SER A 104 -12.52 15.73 -14.17
CA SER A 104 -12.20 15.79 -12.74
C SER A 104 -10.70 15.67 -12.51
N THR A 105 -10.13 16.60 -11.74
CA THR A 105 -8.70 16.63 -11.40
C THR A 105 -8.25 15.35 -10.71
N ALA A 106 -9.06 14.83 -9.78
CA ALA A 106 -8.77 13.59 -9.08
C ALA A 106 -8.69 12.38 -10.03
N LEU A 107 -9.57 12.32 -11.04
CA LEU A 107 -9.53 11.26 -12.06
C LEU A 107 -8.26 11.37 -12.92
N GLN A 108 -7.86 12.59 -13.27
CA GLN A 108 -6.68 12.82 -14.08
C GLN A 108 -5.39 12.50 -13.32
N LEU A 109 -5.34 12.82 -12.02
CA LEU A 109 -4.24 12.48 -11.13
C LEU A 109 -4.16 10.97 -10.90
N ALA A 110 -5.27 10.32 -10.52
CA ALA A 110 -5.31 8.87 -10.34
C ALA A 110 -4.89 8.12 -11.62
N GLY A 111 -5.29 8.63 -12.79
CA GLY A 111 -4.94 8.05 -14.08
C GLY A 111 -3.54 8.42 -14.59
N GLN A 112 -2.79 9.28 -13.91
CA GLN A 112 -1.51 9.77 -14.44
C GLN A 112 -0.46 8.67 -14.50
N GLU A 113 -0.37 7.86 -13.44
CA GLU A 113 0.54 6.72 -13.37
C GLU A 113 -0.07 5.66 -12.46
N LEU A 114 -0.21 4.43 -12.97
CA LEU A 114 -0.43 3.25 -12.15
C LEU A 114 0.87 2.47 -12.12
N THR A 115 1.56 2.44 -10.99
CA THR A 115 2.89 1.84 -10.91
C THR A 115 2.81 0.34 -10.66
N LEU A 116 3.50 -0.46 -11.48
CA LEU A 116 3.66 -1.90 -11.27
C LEU A 116 4.98 -2.23 -10.54
N ARG A 117 5.74 -1.21 -10.09
CA ARG A 117 7.06 -1.41 -9.49
C ARG A 117 7.02 -2.32 -8.26
N ARG A 118 5.92 -2.29 -7.50
CA ARG A 118 5.76 -3.06 -6.24
C ARG A 118 5.10 -4.43 -6.42
N VAL A 119 5.01 -4.96 -7.65
CA VAL A 119 4.49 -6.32 -7.88
C VAL A 119 5.25 -7.36 -7.06
N GLY A 120 6.56 -7.18 -6.86
CA GLY A 120 7.35 -8.06 -5.99
C GLY A 120 6.90 -8.06 -4.53
N ARG A 121 6.59 -6.88 -3.96
CA ARG A 121 6.07 -6.73 -2.60
C ARG A 121 4.70 -7.40 -2.45
N PHE A 122 3.81 -7.19 -3.44
CA PHE A 122 2.51 -7.85 -3.48
C PHE A 122 2.66 -9.38 -3.52
N ALA A 123 3.51 -9.90 -4.42
CA ALA A 123 3.72 -11.34 -4.58
C ALA A 123 4.33 -11.96 -3.30
N GLN A 124 5.26 -11.27 -2.67
CA GLN A 124 5.87 -11.72 -1.42
C GLN A 124 4.86 -11.70 -0.25
N GLY A 125 4.11 -10.61 -0.08
CA GLY A 125 3.05 -10.54 0.95
C GLY A 125 1.97 -11.60 0.76
N PHE A 126 1.56 -11.85 -0.48
CA PHE A 126 0.64 -12.94 -0.83
C PHE A 126 1.23 -14.32 -0.51
N GLY A 127 2.49 -14.57 -0.87
CA GLY A 127 3.17 -15.82 -0.55
C GLY A 127 3.25 -16.08 0.95
N VAL A 128 3.59 -15.07 1.75
CA VAL A 128 3.64 -15.17 3.22
C VAL A 128 2.25 -15.40 3.82
N MET A 129 1.23 -14.67 3.37
CA MET A 129 -0.15 -14.83 3.85
C MET A 129 -0.71 -16.23 3.52
N ALA A 130 -0.45 -16.72 2.31
CA ALA A 130 -0.86 -18.06 1.89
C ALA A 130 -0.15 -19.12 2.73
N TRP A 131 1.18 -19.02 2.89
CA TRP A 131 1.96 -19.93 3.71
C TRP A 131 1.47 -19.97 5.16
N SER A 132 1.23 -18.80 5.77
CA SER A 132 0.77 -18.73 7.15
C SER A 132 -0.65 -19.27 7.32
N SER A 133 -1.54 -19.04 6.36
CA SER A 133 -2.90 -19.61 6.41
C SER A 133 -2.91 -21.14 6.38
N VAL A 134 -2.00 -21.75 5.60
CA VAL A 134 -1.83 -23.22 5.57
C VAL A 134 -1.24 -23.71 6.88
N ALA A 135 -0.25 -23.01 7.44
CA ALA A 135 0.38 -23.40 8.70
C ALA A 135 -0.54 -23.29 9.92
N MET A 136 -1.52 -22.39 9.90
CA MET A 136 -2.56 -22.26 10.92
C MET A 136 -3.76 -23.20 10.69
N ASP A 137 -3.73 -24.01 9.63
CA ASP A 137 -4.83 -24.90 9.22
C ASP A 137 -6.19 -24.15 9.12
N VAL A 138 -6.17 -22.96 8.51
CA VAL A 138 -7.36 -22.11 8.38
C VAL A 138 -8.37 -22.80 7.48
N SER A 139 -9.52 -23.16 8.05
CA SER A 139 -10.66 -23.67 7.29
C SER A 139 -11.38 -22.53 6.58
N TRP A 140 -11.03 -22.27 5.32
CA TRP A 140 -11.63 -21.19 4.54
C TRP A 140 -13.10 -21.45 4.22
N SER A 141 -14.00 -20.68 4.83
CA SER A 141 -15.38 -20.55 4.37
C SER A 141 -15.53 -19.42 3.34
N ALA A 142 -16.64 -19.42 2.59
CA ALA A 142 -16.95 -18.31 1.68
C ALA A 142 -17.04 -16.95 2.42
N THR A 143 -17.52 -16.97 3.67
CA THR A 143 -17.60 -15.79 4.52
C THR A 143 -16.21 -15.25 4.88
N ASP A 144 -15.26 -16.13 5.20
CA ASP A 144 -13.88 -15.73 5.55
C ASP A 144 -13.15 -15.11 4.36
N VAL A 145 -13.37 -15.65 3.16
CA VAL A 145 -12.81 -15.08 1.93
C VAL A 145 -13.39 -13.69 1.67
N VAL A 146 -14.69 -13.51 1.82
CA VAL A 146 -15.32 -12.18 1.68
C VAL A 146 -14.80 -11.21 2.73
N LEU A 147 -14.67 -11.66 3.98
CA LEU A 147 -14.11 -10.86 5.07
C LEU A 147 -12.69 -10.43 4.74
N LEU A 148 -11.81 -11.34 4.34
CA LEU A 148 -10.44 -11.05 3.94
C LEU A 148 -10.39 -9.99 2.81
N MET A 149 -11.22 -10.17 1.78
CA MET A 149 -11.28 -9.23 0.65
C MET A 149 -11.75 -7.84 1.10
N MET A 150 -12.73 -7.76 2.00
CA MET A 150 -13.20 -6.50 2.57
C MET A 150 -12.14 -5.85 3.47
N THR A 151 -11.41 -6.63 4.26
CA THR A 151 -10.31 -6.15 5.10
C THR A 151 -9.19 -5.56 4.24
N VAL A 152 -8.77 -6.28 3.18
CA VAL A 152 -7.77 -5.78 2.24
C VAL A 152 -8.28 -4.52 1.54
N ALA A 153 -9.53 -4.50 1.06
CA ALA A 153 -10.11 -3.31 0.43
C ALA A 153 -10.18 -2.11 1.39
N GLY A 154 -10.53 -2.34 2.65
CA GLY A 154 -10.50 -1.31 3.70
C GLY A 154 -9.09 -0.75 3.91
N GLY A 155 -8.08 -1.63 4.00
CA GLY A 155 -6.68 -1.22 4.10
C GLY A 155 -6.21 -0.44 2.87
N VAL A 156 -6.62 -0.83 1.66
CA VAL A 156 -6.34 -0.09 0.43
C VAL A 156 -6.92 1.32 0.51
N CYS A 157 -8.20 1.43 0.87
CA CYS A 157 -8.88 2.72 1.00
C CYS A 157 -8.22 3.62 2.06
N MET A 158 -7.81 3.06 3.20
CA MET A 158 -7.07 3.77 4.26
C MET A 158 -5.76 4.35 3.73
N PHE A 159 -4.89 3.51 3.15
CA PHE A 159 -3.59 3.99 2.61
C PHE A 159 -3.76 4.99 1.47
N MET A 160 -4.74 4.78 0.58
CA MET A 160 -5.05 5.76 -0.46
C MET A 160 -5.53 7.09 0.15
N GLY A 161 -6.35 7.05 1.21
CA GLY A 161 -6.78 8.23 1.95
C GLY A 161 -5.59 9.03 2.50
N LEU A 162 -4.62 8.35 3.12
CA LEU A 162 -3.39 8.98 3.61
C LEU A 162 -2.60 9.67 2.50
N VAL A 163 -2.43 9.01 1.35
CA VAL A 163 -1.73 9.58 0.19
C VAL A 163 -2.49 10.78 -0.40
N VAL A 164 -3.83 10.74 -0.43
CA VAL A 164 -4.64 11.87 -0.90
C VAL A 164 -4.52 13.06 0.06
N VAL A 165 -4.54 12.84 1.38
CA VAL A 165 -4.29 13.89 2.38
C VAL A 165 -2.89 14.46 2.21
N GLN A 166 -1.88 13.62 1.97
CA GLN A 166 -0.52 14.06 1.68
C GLN A 166 -0.46 14.94 0.43
N ALA A 167 -1.16 14.55 -0.64
CA ALA A 167 -1.23 15.34 -1.87
C ALA A 167 -1.90 16.70 -1.65
N THR A 168 -3.02 16.77 -0.91
CA THR A 168 -3.68 18.06 -0.66
C THR A 168 -2.85 18.99 0.21
N LEU A 169 -2.08 18.47 1.18
CA LEU A 169 -1.16 19.29 1.99
C LEU A 169 -0.06 19.95 1.15
N ALA A 170 0.31 19.38 0.01
CA ALA A 170 1.35 19.90 -0.85
C ALA A 170 1.03 21.28 -1.47
N PHE A 171 -0.23 21.73 -1.42
CA PHE A 171 -0.60 23.10 -1.77
C PHE A 171 -0.07 24.16 -0.82
N TRP A 172 0.07 23.83 0.48
CA TRP A 172 0.52 24.78 1.50
C TRP A 172 2.00 24.61 1.81
N THR A 173 2.44 23.36 1.99
CA THR A 173 3.83 23.07 2.33
C THR A 173 4.31 21.86 1.57
N THR A 174 5.44 22.02 0.88
CA THR A 174 6.05 20.93 0.13
C THR A 174 7.13 20.16 0.90
N GLU A 175 7.62 20.71 2.01
CA GLU A 175 8.58 20.05 2.91
C GLU A 175 7.91 19.11 3.93
N THR A 176 6.59 19.25 4.15
CA THR A 176 5.81 18.43 5.11
C THR A 176 5.54 17.01 4.59
N LEU A 177 5.91 16.71 3.34
CA LEU A 177 5.74 15.39 2.74
C LEU A 177 6.46 14.28 3.54
N GLU A 178 7.57 14.59 4.21
CA GLU A 178 8.29 13.59 5.02
C GLU A 178 7.56 13.20 6.31
N ILE A 179 6.79 14.12 6.91
CA ILE A 179 5.93 13.79 8.06
C ILE A 179 4.84 12.82 7.61
N MET A 180 4.24 13.06 6.45
CA MET A 180 3.23 12.16 5.88
C MET A 180 3.83 10.80 5.50
N ASN A 181 5.05 10.77 4.95
CA ASN A 181 5.77 9.52 4.71
C ASN A 181 5.95 8.72 6.00
N THR A 182 6.25 9.39 7.12
CA THR A 182 6.37 8.72 8.43
C THR A 182 5.06 8.08 8.86
N VAL A 183 3.92 8.74 8.63
CA VAL A 183 2.59 8.18 8.92
C VAL A 183 2.26 7.02 7.98
N THR A 184 2.53 7.16 6.68
CA THR A 184 2.22 6.12 5.68
C THR A 184 3.10 4.89 5.86
N TYR A 185 4.43 5.04 5.77
CA TYR A 185 5.38 3.93 5.89
C TYR A 185 5.48 3.42 7.33
N GLY A 186 5.45 4.31 8.33
CA GLY A 186 5.38 3.90 9.73
C GLY A 186 4.06 3.23 10.08
N GLY A 187 2.96 3.59 9.42
CA GLY A 187 1.68 2.90 9.52
C GLY A 187 1.74 1.49 8.94
N VAL A 188 2.40 1.32 7.79
CA VAL A 188 2.68 -0.01 7.22
C VAL A 188 3.48 -0.87 8.19
N GLU A 189 4.54 -0.35 8.80
CA GLU A 189 5.31 -1.10 9.81
C GLU A 189 4.48 -1.40 11.06
N THR A 190 3.68 -0.44 11.51
CA THR A 190 2.84 -0.58 12.71
C THR A 190 1.78 -1.66 12.55
N THR A 191 1.15 -1.70 11.37
CA THR A 191 0.01 -2.60 11.11
C THR A 191 0.45 -4.03 10.82
N GLN A 192 1.72 -4.27 10.49
CA GLN A 192 2.27 -5.63 10.31
C GLN A 192 2.35 -6.42 11.63
N TYR A 193 2.31 -5.74 12.78
CA TYR A 193 2.35 -6.37 14.09
C TYR A 193 1.01 -6.23 14.84
N PRO A 194 0.72 -7.11 15.80
CA PRO A 194 -0.50 -7.02 16.59
C PRO A 194 -0.58 -5.71 17.37
N ILE A 195 -1.69 -4.98 17.26
CA ILE A 195 -1.86 -3.68 17.92
C ILE A 195 -1.64 -3.73 19.45
N ALA A 196 -1.86 -4.91 20.05
CA ALA A 196 -1.66 -5.18 21.47
C ALA A 196 -0.23 -4.96 21.97
N ILE A 197 0.79 -4.99 21.09
CA ILE A 197 2.19 -4.75 21.49
C ILE A 197 2.46 -3.26 21.79
N TYR A 198 1.63 -2.36 21.25
CA TYR A 198 1.84 -0.93 21.37
C TYR A 198 1.24 -0.35 22.65
N ARG A 199 1.77 0.80 23.09
CA ARG A 199 1.24 1.53 24.24
C ARG A 199 -0.19 2.05 23.96
N PRO A 200 -1.07 2.18 24.97
CA PRO A 200 -2.47 2.54 24.76
C PRO A 200 -2.73 3.86 24.01
N TRP A 201 -1.86 4.85 24.18
CA TRP A 201 -1.99 6.13 23.45
C TRP A 201 -1.74 5.96 21.94
N PHE A 202 -0.79 5.08 21.58
CA PHE A 202 -0.41 4.81 20.19
C PHE A 202 -1.49 3.98 19.49
N GLN A 203 -2.05 3.00 20.20
CA GLN A 203 -3.23 2.26 19.73
C GLN A 203 -4.37 3.23 19.38
N ARG A 204 -4.73 4.15 20.30
CA ARG A 204 -5.80 5.12 20.04
C ARG A 204 -5.49 6.04 18.86
N LEU A 205 -4.24 6.45 18.68
CA LEU A 205 -3.84 7.28 17.55
C LEU A 205 -4.10 6.57 16.22
N PHE A 206 -3.65 5.31 16.09
CA PHE A 206 -3.82 4.55 14.84
C PHE A 206 -5.24 3.99 14.64
N THR A 207 -6.02 3.84 15.72
CA THR A 207 -7.43 3.41 15.60
C THR A 207 -8.39 4.57 15.33
N PHE A 208 -8.17 5.75 15.92
CA PHE A 208 -9.15 6.86 15.86
C PHE A 208 -8.62 8.14 15.23
N GLY A 209 -7.30 8.37 15.25
CA GLY A 209 -6.69 9.61 14.77
C GLY A 209 -6.24 9.56 13.30
N VAL A 210 -5.76 8.40 12.83
CA VAL A 210 -5.22 8.18 11.47
C VAL A 210 -6.13 7.29 10.58
N PRO A 211 -7.47 7.25 10.74
CA PRO A 211 -8.28 6.29 9.98
C PRO A 211 -8.20 6.50 8.46
#